data_AF-A0A8H6W7Y2-F1
#
_entry.id   AF-A0A8H6W7Y2-F1
#
_cell.length_a   1.000
_cell.length_b   1.000
_cell.length_c   1.000
_cell.angle_alpha   90.00
_cell.angle_beta   90.00
_cell.angle_gamma   90.00
#
_symmetry.space_group_name_H-M   'P 1'
#
loop_
_entity.id
_entity.type
_entity.pdbx_description
1 polymer ?
#
loop_
_entity_poly.entity_id
_entity_poly.type
_entity_poly.pdbx_seq_one_letter_code
_entity_poly.pdbx_strand_id
1 'polypeptide(L)'
;MSTDIRTYTIAVCLIDDVTMSDFIPPVEILGGLNLPDHPFGGALVKHLNIPYRVKIEYLAPTMAPVRGGEGLGGPTVNPTMTYKEAMAKEGGWDVTHHHRK
;
A
#
# COMPACT_ATOMS: atom_id res chain seq x y z
N MET A 1 -12.73 2.99 -27.20
CA MET A 1 -13.13 3.37 -25.83
C MET A 1 -11.90 3.96 -25.17
N SER A 2 -11.95 5.23 -24.72
CA SER A 2 -10.89 5.79 -23.88
C SER A 2 -10.93 5.05 -22.55
N THR A 3 -9.89 4.27 -22.22
CA THR A 3 -9.74 3.70 -20.88
C THR A 3 -9.05 4.74 -20.02
N ASP A 4 -9.84 5.64 -19.43
CA ASP A 4 -9.32 6.60 -18.47
C ASP A 4 -8.79 5.81 -17.26
N ILE A 5 -7.47 5.85 -17.05
CA ILE A 5 -6.82 5.15 -15.94
C ILE A 5 -7.19 5.88 -14.64
N ARG A 6 -7.78 5.14 -13.69
CA ARG A 6 -8.08 5.69 -12.35
C ARG A 6 -7.00 5.28 -11.36
N THR A 7 -6.55 6.24 -10.56
CA THR A 7 -5.58 5.98 -9.49
C THR A 7 -6.30 5.98 -8.14
N TYR A 8 -6.12 4.90 -7.38
CA TYR A 8 -6.59 4.77 -6.00
C TYR A 8 -5.43 4.91 -5.04
N THR A 9 -5.63 5.61 -3.92
CA THR A 9 -4.63 5.64 -2.85
C THR A 9 -5.07 4.68 -1.75
N ILE A 10 -4.19 3.76 -1.37
CA ILE A 10 -4.44 2.74 -0.36
C ILE A 10 -3.57 3.06 0.84
N ALA A 11 -4.20 3.32 1.98
CA ALA A 11 -3.53 3.47 3.26
C ALA A 11 -3.31 2.11 3.91
N VAL A 12 -2.07 1.84 4.31
CA VAL A 12 -1.69 0.65 5.07
C VAL A 12 -1.24 1.11 6.46
N CYS A 13 -2.02 0.77 7.47
CA CYS A 13 -1.71 1.10 8.86
C CYS A 13 -0.65 0.14 9.41
N LEU A 14 0.44 0.70 9.91
CA LEU A 14 1.56 -0.01 10.49
C LEU A 14 1.54 0.16 12.01
N ILE A 15 1.82 -0.94 12.71
CA ILE A 15 2.06 -0.97 14.14
C ILE A 15 3.40 -1.65 14.39
N ASP A 16 4.04 -1.33 15.50
CA ASP A 16 5.25 -2.05 15.92
C ASP A 16 4.93 -3.54 16.10
N ASP A 17 5.93 -4.37 15.81
CA ASP A 17 5.84 -5.84 15.84
C ASP A 17 4.80 -6.42 14.89
N VAL A 18 4.42 -5.70 13.83
CA VAL A 18 3.54 -6.25 12.79
C VAL A 18 4.21 -7.47 12.14
N THR A 19 3.45 -8.56 12.03
CA THR A 19 3.91 -9.72 11.29
C THR A 19 4.05 -9.35 9.83
N MET A 20 5.28 -9.35 9.30
CA MET A 20 5.54 -8.93 7.92
C MET A 20 4.77 -9.76 6.90
N SER A 21 4.43 -11.02 7.20
CA SER A 21 3.59 -11.85 6.34
C SER A 21 2.15 -11.35 6.20
N ASP A 22 1.64 -10.57 7.15
CA ASP A 22 0.31 -9.96 7.05
C ASP A 22 0.34 -8.67 6.21
N PHE A 23 1.55 -8.15 5.96
CA PHE A 23 1.79 -6.89 5.26
C PHE A 23 2.28 -7.09 3.82
N ILE A 24 3.33 -7.88 3.62
CA ILE A 24 4.06 -7.99 2.35
C ILE A 24 3.15 -8.56 1.24
N PRO A 25 2.52 -9.74 1.38
CA PRO A 25 1.77 -10.34 0.28
C PRO A 25 0.58 -9.49 -0.21
N PRO A 26 -0.26 -8.89 0.67
CA PRO A 26 -1.33 -8.00 0.21
C PRO A 26 -0.80 -6.78 -0.55
N VAL A 27 0.28 -6.16 -0.06
CA VAL A 27 0.91 -4.99 -0.69
C VAL A 27 1.51 -5.35 -2.05
N GLU A 28 2.13 -6.52 -2.19
CA GLU A 28 2.67 -7.00 -3.46
C GLU A 28 1.56 -7.28 -4.50
N ILE A 29 0.47 -7.91 -4.07
CA ILE A 29 -0.70 -8.15 -4.93
C ILE A 29 -1.28 -6.83 -5.43
N LEU A 30 -1.45 -5.85 -4.53
CA LEU A 30 -1.95 -4.52 -4.89
C LEU A 30 -0.97 -3.79 -5.81
N GLY A 31 0.33 -3.82 -5.48
CA GLY A 31 1.39 -3.22 -6.30
C GLY A 31 1.45 -3.81 -7.71
N GLY A 32 1.08 -5.09 -7.88
CA GLY A 32 0.94 -5.75 -9.17
C GLY A 32 -0.03 -5.05 -10.13
N LEU A 33 -0.99 -4.26 -9.63
CA LEU A 33 -1.89 -3.45 -10.47
C LEU A 33 -1.15 -2.34 -11.23
N ASN A 34 0.05 -1.96 -10.77
CA ASN A 34 0.93 -1.00 -11.43
C ASN A 34 1.91 -1.66 -12.41
N LEU A 35 1.91 -2.98 -12.53
CA LEU A 35 2.83 -3.72 -13.39
C LEU A 35 2.84 -3.24 -14.86
N PRO A 36 1.72 -2.81 -15.48
CA PRO A 36 1.75 -2.24 -16.83
C PRO A 36 2.69 -1.03 -17.01
N ASP A 37 2.97 -0.30 -15.93
CA ASP A 37 3.86 0.87 -15.95
C ASP A 37 5.31 0.51 -15.59
N HIS A 38 5.57 -0.76 -15.22
CA HIS A 38 6.90 -1.21 -14.83
C HIS A 38 7.85 -1.25 -16.04
N PRO A 39 9.06 -0.64 -15.95
CA PRO A 39 9.95 -0.46 -17.11
C PRO A 39 10.40 -1.79 -17.75
N PHE A 40 10.48 -2.86 -16.97
CA PHE A 40 10.92 -4.18 -17.45
C PHE A 40 9.78 -5.20 -17.55
N GLY A 41 8.68 -4.99 -16.81
CA GLY A 41 7.62 -5.97 -16.59
C GLY A 41 6.32 -5.63 -17.31
N GLY A 42 6.10 -4.35 -17.65
CA GLY A 42 4.86 -3.88 -18.25
C GLY A 42 4.58 -4.48 -19.61
N ALA A 43 5.62 -4.80 -20.39
CA ALA A 43 5.47 -5.46 -21.69
C ALA A 43 4.74 -6.81 -21.59
N LEU A 44 4.93 -7.55 -20.50
CA LEU A 44 4.32 -8.86 -20.29
C LEU A 44 2.81 -8.78 -20.07
N VAL A 45 2.32 -7.64 -19.54
CA VAL A 45 0.92 -7.46 -19.13
C VAL A 45 0.20 -6.34 -19.88
N LYS A 46 0.85 -5.71 -20.87
CA LYS A 46 0.30 -4.59 -21.64
C LYS A 46 -1.02 -4.92 -22.35
N HIS A 47 -1.24 -6.21 -22.64
CA HIS A 47 -2.46 -6.71 -23.26
C HIS A 47 -3.65 -6.84 -22.28
N LEU A 48 -3.44 -6.79 -20.97
CA LEU A 48 -4.47 -7.01 -19.95
C LEU A 48 -5.37 -5.79 -19.67
N ASN A 49 -5.15 -4.66 -20.36
CA ASN A 49 -5.92 -3.41 -20.25
C ASN A 49 -6.43 -3.09 -18.82
N ILE A 50 -5.50 -3.05 -17.86
CA ILE A 50 -5.81 -2.81 -16.45
C ILE A 50 -6.13 -1.31 -16.26
N PRO A 51 -7.40 -0.93 -15.96
CA PRO A 51 -7.83 0.47 -15.96
C PRO A 51 -7.58 1.17 -14.61
N TYR A 52 -6.77 0.58 -13.74
CA TYR A 52 -6.55 1.03 -12.37
C TYR A 52 -5.06 1.08 -12.05
N ARG A 53 -4.68 2.04 -11.21
CA ARG A 53 -3.37 2.13 -10.56
C ARG A 53 -3.55 2.34 -9.07
N VAL A 54 -2.56 1.93 -8.29
CA VAL A 54 -2.57 2.10 -6.84
C VAL A 54 -1.37 2.92 -6.40
N LYS A 55 -1.60 3.87 -5.52
CA LYS A 55 -0.57 4.51 -4.71
C LYS A 55 -0.70 3.98 -3.30
N ILE A 56 0.38 3.44 -2.74
CA ILE A 56 0.37 2.89 -1.38
C ILE A 56 0.98 3.93 -0.44
N GLU A 57 0.29 4.21 0.66
CA GLU A 57 0.74 5.11 1.72
C GLU A 57 0.85 4.29 3.02
N TYR A 58 1.99 4.38 3.69
CA TYR A 58 2.28 3.65 4.91
C TYR A 58 2.04 4.57 6.11
N LEU A 59 0.97 4.33 6.84
CA LEU A 59 0.55 5.14 7.99
C LEU A 59 1.09 4.55 9.29
N ALA A 60 1.65 5.37 10.18
CA ALA A 60 2.14 4.92 11.48
C ALA A 60 1.89 5.96 12.58
N PRO A 61 2.07 5.62 13.88
CA PRO A 61 1.95 6.60 14.96
C PRO A 61 2.99 7.73 14.87
N THR A 62 4.19 7.41 14.37
CA THR A 62 5.32 8.33 14.18
C THR A 62 5.99 8.09 12.83
N MET A 63 6.91 8.96 12.42
CA MET A 63 7.72 8.77 11.20
C MET A 63 8.94 7.86 11.42
N ALA A 64 9.12 7.28 12.62
CA ALA A 64 10.19 6.32 12.85
C ALA A 64 9.94 5.04 12.03
N PRO A 65 10.99 4.37 11.51
CA PRO A 65 10.83 3.11 10.80
C PRO A 65 10.14 2.05 11.67
N VAL A 66 9.09 1.43 11.14
CA VAL A 66 8.37 0.35 11.81
C VAL A 66 9.10 -0.97 11.54
N ARG A 67 9.34 -1.75 12.60
CA ARG A 67 10.07 -3.02 12.53
C ARG A 67 9.12 -4.21 12.48
N GLY A 68 9.45 -5.17 11.61
CA GLY A 68 8.76 -6.45 11.55
C GLY A 68 9.38 -7.48 12.49
N GLY A 69 8.66 -7.85 13.54
CA GLY A 69 9.05 -8.88 14.51
C GLY A 69 10.12 -8.46 15.52
N GLU A 70 10.35 -9.32 16.52
CA GLU A 70 11.33 -9.08 17.58
C GLU A 70 12.78 -9.26 17.08
N GLY A 71 13.60 -8.21 17.17
CA GLY A 71 15.05 -8.27 16.93
C GLY A 71 15.63 -7.11 16.12
N LEU A 72 16.97 -6.96 16.16
CA LEU A 72 17.69 -5.86 15.50
C LEU A 72 17.92 -6.05 13.98
N GLY A 73 17.50 -7.18 13.41
CA GLY A 73 17.78 -7.56 12.01
C GLY A 73 16.56 -7.77 11.11
N GLY A 74 15.35 -7.50 11.59
CA GLY A 74 14.12 -7.64 10.81
C GLY A 74 13.96 -6.54 9.74
N PRO A 75 13.18 -6.79 8.67
CA PRO A 75 12.87 -5.75 7.70
C PRO A 75 12.14 -4.58 8.35
N THR A 76 12.40 -3.38 7.84
CA THR A 76 11.77 -2.16 8.32
C THR A 76 10.99 -1.47 7.22
N VAL A 77 9.83 -0.93 7.57
CA VAL A 77 9.02 -0.12 6.66
C VAL A 77 9.07 1.32 7.11
N ASN A 78 9.41 2.22 6.19
CA ASN A 78 9.39 3.66 6.45
C ASN A 78 7.96 4.18 6.26
N PRO A 79 7.36 4.82 7.28
CA PRO A 79 6.08 5.48 7.12
C PRO A 79 6.17 6.62 6.09
N THR A 80 5.08 6.82 5.34
CA THR A 80 4.93 7.98 4.45
C THR A 80 4.16 9.12 5.12
N MET A 81 3.39 8.81 6.16
CA MET A 81 2.55 9.77 6.88
C MET A 81 2.18 9.24 8.27
N THR A 82 1.92 10.13 9.23
CA THR A 82 1.38 9.75 10.54
C THR A 82 -0.14 9.61 10.52
N TYR A 83 -0.71 8.85 11.46
CA TYR A 83 -2.17 8.79 11.64
C TYR A 83 -2.80 10.18 11.84
N LYS A 84 -2.13 11.06 12.58
CA LYS A 84 -2.60 12.42 12.83
C LYS A 84 -2.70 13.23 11.54
N GLU A 85 -1.69 13.15 10.68
CA GLU A 85 -1.68 13.83 9.38
C GLU A 85 -2.72 13.24 8.44
N ALA A 86 -2.86 11.91 8.43
CA ALA A 86 -3.85 11.21 7.61
C ALA A 86 -5.29 11.63 7.95
N MET A 87 -5.60 11.78 9.24
CA MET A 87 -6.93 12.21 9.71
C MET A 87 -7.19 13.71 9.48
N ALA A 88 -6.14 14.53 9.37
CA ALA A 88 -6.27 15.96 9.10
C ALA A 88 -6.46 16.27 7.60
N LYS A 89 -6.32 15.27 6.72
CA LYS A 89 -6.38 15.43 5.26
C LYS A 89 -7.84 15.52 4.80
N GLU A 90 -8.18 16.57 4.05
CA GLU A 90 -9.49 16.70 3.41
C GLU A 90 -9.73 15.54 2.43
N GLY A 91 -10.96 15.00 2.42
CA GLY A 91 -11.34 13.85 1.60
C GLY A 91 -11.29 12.50 2.31
N GLY A 92 -10.65 12.40 3.48
CA GLY A 92 -10.63 11.19 4.32
C GLY A 92 -10.00 9.96 3.65
N TRP A 93 -10.15 8.81 4.31
CA TRP A 93 -9.76 7.49 3.80
C TRP A 93 -10.99 6.58 3.84
N ASP A 94 -11.32 5.93 2.72
CA ASP A 94 -12.34 4.89 2.72
C ASP A 94 -11.80 3.64 3.42
N VAL A 95 -12.33 3.34 4.62
CA VAL A 95 -11.93 2.16 5.41
C VAL A 95 -12.83 0.98 5.05
N THR A 96 -12.30 0.01 4.30
CA THR A 96 -12.97 -1.29 4.10
C THR A 96 -12.69 -2.21 5.28
N HIS A 97 -13.60 -2.19 6.27
CA HIS A 97 -13.61 -3.20 7.34
C HIS A 97 -14.10 -4.55 6.78
N HIS A 98 -13.20 -5.54 6.64
CA HIS A 98 -13.63 -6.93 6.52
C HIS A 98 -14.11 -7.44 7.88
N HIS A 99 -15.40 -7.24 8.17
CA HIS A 99 -16.08 -8.01 9.21
C HIS A 99 -16.09 -9.49 8.79
N ARG A 100 -15.32 -10.34 9.46
CA ARG A 100 -15.66 -11.77 9.51
C ARG A 100 -16.99 -11.86 10.27
N LYS A 101 -18.03 -12.33 9.59
CA LYS A 101 -19.22 -12.87 10.26
C LYS A 101 -18.86 -14.22 10.87
#